data_AF-A0A496S0T5-F1
#
_entry.id   AF-A0A496S0T5-F1
#
_cell.length_a   1.000
_cell.length_b   1.000
_cell.length_c   1.000
_cell.angle_alpha   90.00
_cell.angle_beta   90.00
_cell.angle_gamma   90.00
#
_symmetry.space_group_name_H-M   'P 1'
#
loop_
_entity.id
_entity.type
_entity.pdbx_description
1 polymer ?
#
loop_
_entity_poly.entity_id
_entity_poly.type
_entity_poly.pdbx_seq_one_letter_code
_entity_poly.pdbx_strand_id
1 'polypeptide(L)'
;MRRCGVRKCLLFAVCFVSAAYLSFPAQAAEESVNVISCAGEVKLIPSTGMEAVVCRGGMRLEEGSRIITGKGSYVEIAFDRTGRNIVKIKENSEVVVKLDGSEKIELIDGEILAMLRKLKRREAFRVRTPCATCGARGTDWSTKTDGKVTDIAVLSGKVFVRGIKVDGSVMEKEFWVKKGFERRIKRFEHPGAMEKISEARLSAIEKDIKGLPGTKRVLRREQRPSGVPAIAPDLPDRKVIKAGPREKREIIAEKREKATERMEKIMGRQERMEKTIERSDAIRERTKDNVLERRAYEDLRRRRLRRLRDDTAN
;
A
#
# COMPACT_ATOMS: atom_id res chain seq x y z
N MET A 1 -55.17 32.53 24.83
CA MET A 1 -53.75 32.97 24.85
C MET A 1 -52.83 31.75 24.78
N ARG A 2 -52.08 31.67 23.67
CA ARG A 2 -50.71 31.16 23.49
C ARG A 2 -50.21 30.02 24.38
N ARG A 3 -49.87 28.88 23.76
CA ARG A 3 -48.52 28.24 23.72
C ARG A 3 -48.61 26.75 23.31
N CYS A 4 -49.07 26.50 22.08
CA CYS A 4 -48.95 25.19 21.42
C CYS A 4 -48.09 25.41 20.17
N GLY A 5 -46.84 24.93 20.15
CA GLY A 5 -46.01 25.09 18.94
C GLY A 5 -44.52 24.77 19.04
N VAL A 6 -43.91 24.72 20.23
CA VAL A 6 -42.43 24.63 20.32
C VAL A 6 -41.91 23.20 20.60
N ARG A 7 -42.74 22.32 21.16
CA ARG A 7 -42.29 20.99 21.63
C ARG A 7 -42.22 19.91 20.54
N LYS A 8 -42.92 20.07 19.41
CA LYS A 8 -42.88 19.10 18.30
C LYS A 8 -41.72 19.34 17.32
N CYS A 9 -41.22 20.57 17.21
CA CYS A 9 -40.04 20.87 16.38
C CYS A 9 -38.71 20.49 17.04
N LEU A 10 -38.62 20.53 18.38
CA LEU A 10 -37.39 20.22 19.10
C LEU A 10 -37.06 18.71 19.08
N LEU A 11 -38.08 17.84 19.07
CA LEU A 11 -37.91 16.38 19.02
C LEU A 11 -37.49 15.87 17.63
N PHE A 12 -37.86 16.56 16.55
CA PHE A 12 -37.40 16.23 15.20
C PHE A 12 -35.96 16.73 14.93
N ALA A 13 -35.56 17.85 15.52
CA ALA A 13 -34.21 18.39 15.38
C ALA A 13 -33.13 17.53 16.07
N VAL A 14 -33.44 16.92 17.22
CA VAL A 14 -32.47 16.12 17.99
C VAL A 14 -32.20 14.75 17.35
N CYS A 15 -33.17 14.16 16.66
CA CYS A 15 -32.97 12.92 15.88
C CYS A 15 -32.22 13.16 14.56
N PHE A 16 -32.30 14.36 13.98
CA PHE A 16 -31.54 14.71 12.78
C PHE A 16 -30.06 15.00 13.07
N VAL A 17 -29.76 15.52 14.27
CA VAL A 17 -28.39 15.82 14.68
C VAL A 17 -27.65 14.55 15.16
N SER A 18 -28.34 13.56 15.74
CA SER A 18 -27.70 12.31 16.20
C SER A 18 -27.40 11.30 15.09
N ALA A 19 -28.16 11.33 13.98
CA ALA A 19 -27.87 10.51 12.80
C ALA A 19 -26.64 10.99 12.00
N ALA A 20 -26.24 12.25 12.16
CA ALA A 20 -25.11 12.84 11.42
C ALA A 20 -23.73 12.44 11.97
N TYR A 21 -23.63 11.98 13.22
CA TYR A 21 -22.34 11.70 13.87
C TYR A 21 -21.84 10.25 13.74
N LEU A 22 -22.61 9.35 13.13
CA LEU A 22 -22.23 7.93 12.97
C LEU A 22 -21.67 7.57 11.59
N SER A 23 -21.52 8.54 10.70
CA SER A 23 -20.91 8.34 9.38
C SER A 23 -19.48 8.87 9.38
N PHE A 24 -18.58 8.25 10.15
CA PHE A 24 -17.14 8.37 9.87
C PHE A 24 -16.80 7.30 8.83
N PRO A 25 -16.58 7.65 7.55
CA PRO A 25 -16.09 6.68 6.58
C PRO A 25 -14.77 6.14 7.09
N ALA A 26 -14.69 4.81 7.23
CA ALA A 26 -13.43 4.12 7.48
C ALA A 26 -12.47 4.54 6.37
N GLN A 27 -11.48 5.36 6.71
CA GLN A 27 -10.53 5.87 5.75
C GLN A 27 -9.64 4.69 5.34
N ALA A 28 -10.03 4.04 4.24
CA ALA A 28 -9.25 3.02 3.59
C ALA A 28 -7.85 3.61 3.36
N ALA A 29 -6.82 2.91 3.85
CA ALA A 29 -5.45 3.34 3.70
C ALA A 29 -5.15 3.42 2.20
N GLU A 30 -5.13 4.64 1.68
CA GLU A 30 -4.92 4.92 0.26
C GLU A 30 -3.55 4.39 -0.15
N GLU A 31 -3.52 3.30 -0.92
CA GLU A 31 -2.29 2.82 -1.53
C GLU A 31 -1.81 3.90 -2.51
N SER A 32 -0.73 4.59 -2.15
CA SER A 32 -0.17 5.66 -2.97
C SER A 32 0.96 5.11 -3.82
N VAL A 33 0.75 5.14 -5.14
CA VAL A 33 1.80 4.86 -6.12
C VAL A 33 2.43 6.17 -6.56
N ASN A 34 3.76 6.23 -6.56
CA ASN A 34 4.49 7.44 -6.91
C ASN A 34 5.59 7.14 -7.93
N VAL A 35 5.78 8.05 -8.88
CA VAL A 35 6.92 8.04 -9.79
C VAL A 35 8.18 8.38 -9.00
N ILE A 36 9.19 7.51 -9.05
CA ILE A 36 10.49 7.75 -8.42
C ILE A 36 11.40 8.49 -9.38
N SER A 37 11.53 7.96 -10.58
CA SER A 37 12.38 8.49 -11.64
C SER A 37 11.80 8.15 -13.00
N CYS A 38 12.09 8.97 -13.99
CA CYS A 38 11.71 8.75 -15.37
C CYS A 38 12.78 9.38 -16.28
N ALA A 39 13.02 8.77 -17.44
CA ALA A 39 13.93 9.31 -18.44
C ALA A 39 13.41 9.01 -19.85
N GLY A 40 13.71 9.91 -20.79
CA GLY A 40 13.30 9.80 -22.18
C GLY A 40 11.88 10.30 -22.45
N GLU A 41 11.28 9.85 -23.54
CA GLU A 41 9.90 10.14 -23.93
C GLU A 41 8.94 9.26 -23.14
N VAL A 42 8.25 9.87 -22.18
CA VAL A 42 7.25 9.20 -21.35
C VAL A 42 5.97 10.01 -21.38
N LYS A 43 4.88 9.37 -21.81
CA LYS A 43 3.53 9.92 -21.80
C LYS A 43 2.76 9.29 -20.64
N LEU A 44 2.33 10.12 -19.71
CA LEU A 44 1.51 9.71 -18.57
C LEU A 44 0.10 10.26 -18.79
N ILE A 45 -0.89 9.40 -18.95
CA ILE A 45 -2.29 9.76 -19.11
C ILE A 45 -2.97 9.48 -17.75
N PRO A 46 -3.35 10.52 -16.99
CA PRO A 46 -4.07 10.35 -15.73
C PRO A 46 -5.42 9.68 -15.93
N SER A 47 -5.97 9.04 -14.91
CA SER A 47 -7.29 8.40 -15.00
C SER A 47 -8.45 9.36 -15.21
N THR A 48 -8.32 10.59 -14.70
CA THR A 48 -9.33 11.66 -14.75
C THR A 48 -9.16 12.61 -15.94
N GLY A 49 -8.08 12.46 -16.73
CA GLY A 49 -7.74 13.35 -17.84
C GLY A 49 -7.60 12.61 -19.16
N MET A 50 -7.96 13.27 -20.26
CA MET A 50 -7.73 12.74 -21.61
C MET A 50 -6.36 13.11 -22.18
N GLU A 51 -5.68 14.09 -21.59
CA GLU A 51 -4.41 14.60 -22.10
C GLU A 51 -3.19 13.94 -21.43
N ALA A 52 -2.17 13.69 -22.25
CA ALA A 52 -0.90 13.18 -21.76
C ALA A 52 -0.09 14.28 -21.06
N VAL A 53 0.32 14.01 -19.84
CA VAL A 53 1.18 14.86 -19.02
C VAL A 53 2.62 14.35 -19.09
N VAL A 54 3.58 15.28 -19.04
CA VAL A 54 5.00 14.95 -18.96
C VAL A 54 5.30 14.26 -17.64
N CYS A 55 5.93 13.09 -17.71
CA CYS A 55 6.32 12.36 -16.50
C CYS A 55 7.42 13.10 -15.73
N ARG A 56 7.25 13.23 -14.41
CA ARG A 56 8.23 13.81 -13.49
C ARG A 56 8.33 12.96 -12.22
N GLY A 57 9.53 12.89 -11.65
CA GLY A 57 9.73 12.28 -10.34
C GLY A 57 8.90 12.97 -9.25
N GLY A 58 8.32 12.18 -8.35
CA GLY A 58 7.44 12.63 -7.27
C GLY A 58 5.96 12.73 -7.64
N MET A 59 5.59 12.52 -8.92
CA MET A 59 4.18 12.50 -9.31
C MET A 59 3.45 11.32 -8.68
N ARG A 60 2.24 11.59 -8.18
CA ARG A 60 1.33 10.56 -7.69
C ARG A 60 0.57 9.96 -8.88
N LEU A 61 0.41 8.64 -8.88
CA LEU A 61 -0.37 7.89 -9.84
C LEU A 61 -1.65 7.41 -9.16
N GLU A 62 -2.77 7.56 -9.87
CA GLU A 62 -4.09 7.13 -9.45
C GLU A 62 -4.49 5.82 -10.15
N GLU A 63 -5.52 5.15 -9.61
CA GLU A 63 -6.15 3.99 -10.26
C GLU A 63 -6.47 4.31 -11.72
N GLY A 64 -6.06 3.44 -12.65
CA GLY A 64 -6.34 3.62 -14.07
C GLY A 64 -5.37 4.54 -14.81
N SER A 65 -4.35 5.10 -14.15
CA SER A 65 -3.32 5.89 -14.85
C SER A 65 -2.58 5.04 -15.87
N ARG A 66 -2.46 5.53 -17.11
CA ARG A 66 -1.76 4.84 -18.20
C ARG A 66 -0.40 5.49 -18.44
N ILE A 67 0.63 4.66 -18.56
CA ILE A 67 2.02 5.06 -18.78
C ILE A 67 2.48 4.44 -20.08
N ILE A 68 2.97 5.26 -21.00
CA ILE A 68 3.51 4.85 -22.29
C ILE A 68 4.95 5.34 -22.38
N THR A 69 5.89 4.43 -22.58
CA THR A 69 7.32 4.71 -22.72
C THR A 69 7.76 4.54 -24.17
N GLY A 70 8.49 5.53 -24.70
CA GLY A 70 9.12 5.45 -26.00
C GLY A 70 10.43 4.67 -26.00
N LYS A 71 11.14 4.71 -27.13
CA LYS A 71 12.47 4.12 -27.28
C LYS A 71 13.49 4.80 -26.35
N GLY A 72 14.39 4.01 -25.76
CA GLY A 72 15.42 4.46 -24.81
C GLY A 72 14.87 5.04 -23.50
N SER A 73 13.56 4.93 -23.27
CA SER A 73 12.86 5.60 -22.17
C SER A 73 12.53 4.61 -21.07
N TYR A 74 12.42 5.07 -19.83
CA TYR A 74 12.00 4.22 -18.71
C TYR A 74 11.28 5.03 -17.64
N VAL A 75 10.48 4.34 -16.83
CA VAL A 75 9.82 4.90 -15.64
C VAL A 75 9.99 3.94 -14.48
N GLU A 76 10.36 4.45 -13.33
CA GLU A 76 10.40 3.71 -12.08
C GLU A 76 9.28 4.21 -11.17
N ILE A 77 8.39 3.30 -10.77
CA ILE A 77 7.27 3.60 -9.88
C ILE A 77 7.40 2.81 -8.57
N ALA A 78 7.06 3.44 -7.45
CA ALA A 78 7.01 2.81 -6.13
C ALA A 78 5.57 2.59 -5.70
N PHE A 79 5.25 1.37 -5.27
CA PHE A 79 3.97 0.99 -4.68
C PHE A 79 3.94 1.15 -3.15
N ASP A 80 5.00 1.71 -2.58
CA ASP A 80 5.11 1.95 -1.16
C ASP A 80 5.84 3.26 -0.87
N ARG A 81 5.42 3.95 0.20
CA ARG A 81 6.09 5.17 0.66
C ARG A 81 7.56 4.97 1.01
N THR A 82 7.98 3.73 1.29
CA THR A 82 9.37 3.41 1.65
C THR A 82 10.27 3.13 0.45
N GLY A 83 9.74 3.06 -0.77
CA GLY A 83 10.50 2.81 -2.00
C GLY A 83 11.17 1.43 -2.03
N ARG A 84 10.52 0.43 -1.44
CA ARG A 84 11.01 -0.96 -1.36
C ARG A 84 10.35 -1.88 -2.38
N ASN A 85 9.16 -1.52 -2.86
CA ASN A 85 8.40 -2.22 -3.89
C ASN A 85 8.41 -1.35 -5.14
N ILE A 86 9.40 -1.57 -5.99
CA ILE A 86 9.63 -0.76 -7.18
C ILE A 86 9.30 -1.59 -8.40
N VAL A 87 8.61 -0.98 -9.36
CA VAL A 87 8.47 -1.51 -10.71
C VAL A 87 9.14 -0.55 -11.68
N LYS A 88 10.06 -1.08 -12.49
CA LYS A 88 10.66 -0.36 -13.61
C LYS A 88 9.97 -0.79 -14.90
N ILE A 89 9.33 0.18 -15.55
CA ILE A 89 8.73 0.05 -16.88
C ILE A 89 9.82 0.40 -17.88
N LYS A 90 10.16 -0.54 -18.77
CA LYS A 90 11.23 -0.36 -19.76
C LYS A 90 10.71 0.42 -20.98
N GLU A 91 11.57 0.60 -21.96
CA GLU A 91 11.22 1.26 -23.22
C GLU A 91 10.12 0.51 -23.98
N ASN A 92 9.42 1.20 -24.88
CA ASN A 92 8.38 0.64 -25.75
C ASN A 92 7.36 -0.19 -24.95
N SER A 93 6.92 0.36 -23.82
CA SER A 93 6.02 -0.34 -22.91
C SER A 93 4.77 0.49 -22.64
N GLU A 94 3.66 -0.21 -22.51
CA GLU A 94 2.37 0.37 -22.16
C GLU A 94 1.80 -0.33 -20.93
N VAL A 95 1.59 0.45 -19.88
CA VAL A 95 1.18 -0.04 -18.56
C VAL A 95 0.00 0.77 -18.04
N VAL A 96 -0.98 0.09 -17.46
CA VAL A 96 -2.05 0.70 -16.67
C VAL A 96 -1.85 0.32 -15.20
N VAL A 97 -1.87 1.34 -14.34
CA VAL A 97 -1.78 1.15 -12.89
C VAL A 97 -3.13 0.68 -12.36
N LYS A 98 -3.08 -0.40 -11.57
CA LYS A 98 -4.22 -0.92 -10.82
C LYS A 98 -3.85 -0.87 -9.33
N LEU A 99 -4.75 -0.39 -8.51
CA LEU A 99 -4.67 -0.14 -7.07
C LEU A 99 -5.88 -0.82 -6.43
N ASP A 100 -7.01 -0.75 -7.13
CA ASP A 100 -8.26 -1.38 -6.74
C ASP A 100 -8.24 -2.87 -7.12
N GLY A 101 -8.15 -3.71 -6.09
CA GLY A 101 -8.22 -5.16 -6.21
C GLY A 101 -6.88 -5.89 -6.05
N SER A 102 -6.82 -7.09 -6.63
CA SER A 102 -5.67 -8.01 -6.44
C SER A 102 -4.54 -7.79 -7.44
N GLU A 103 -4.84 -7.14 -8.57
CA GLU A 103 -3.91 -6.83 -9.64
C GLU A 103 -3.38 -5.42 -9.43
N LYS A 104 -2.04 -5.26 -9.47
CA LYS A 104 -1.39 -3.97 -9.22
C LYS A 104 -0.94 -3.27 -10.50
N ILE A 105 -0.76 -4.05 -11.56
CA ILE A 105 -0.32 -3.58 -12.86
C ILE A 105 -1.03 -4.40 -13.93
N GLU A 106 -1.50 -3.71 -14.96
CA GLU A 106 -1.87 -4.31 -16.23
C GLU A 106 -0.83 -3.87 -17.27
N LEU A 107 -0.05 -4.83 -17.78
CA LEU A 107 0.95 -4.63 -18.82
C LEU A 107 0.34 -5.03 -20.15
N ILE A 108 0.14 -4.05 -21.03
CA ILE A 108 -0.51 -4.23 -22.33
C ILE A 108 0.53 -4.70 -23.36
N ASP A 109 1.68 -4.04 -23.39
CA ASP A 109 2.80 -4.33 -24.27
C ASP A 109 4.13 -3.91 -23.62
N GLY A 110 5.23 -4.55 -23.99
CA GLY A 110 6.58 -4.20 -23.53
C GLY A 110 7.11 -5.05 -22.37
N GLU A 111 7.97 -4.46 -21.53
CA GLU A 111 8.67 -5.18 -20.45
C GLU A 111 8.67 -4.38 -19.14
N ILE A 112 8.36 -5.05 -18.03
CA ILE A 112 8.49 -4.51 -16.69
C ILE A 112 9.40 -5.38 -15.83
N LEU A 113 10.07 -4.73 -14.89
CA LEU A 113 10.90 -5.37 -13.87
C LEU A 113 10.33 -5.04 -12.50
N ALA A 114 9.84 -6.05 -11.80
CA ALA A 114 9.34 -5.89 -10.44
C ALA A 114 10.44 -6.28 -9.45
N MET A 115 10.75 -5.36 -8.53
CA MET A 115 11.61 -5.61 -7.37
C MET A 115 10.78 -5.41 -6.11
N LEU A 116 10.43 -6.52 -5.45
CA LEU A 116 9.54 -6.49 -4.30
C LEU A 116 10.26 -6.89 -3.02
N ARG A 117 10.02 -6.13 -1.95
CA ARG A 117 10.65 -6.32 -0.65
C ARG A 117 9.63 -6.08 0.46
N LYS A 118 9.51 -7.05 1.37
CA LYS A 118 8.74 -6.91 2.63
C LYS A 118 7.26 -6.52 2.44
N LEU A 119 6.57 -7.14 1.48
CA LEU A 119 5.10 -7.06 1.34
C LEU A 119 4.39 -7.57 2.61
N LYS A 120 3.22 -6.99 2.93
CA LYS A 120 2.43 -7.35 4.12
C LYS A 120 2.05 -8.84 4.11
N ARG A 121 1.77 -9.38 5.29
CA ARG A 121 1.41 -10.80 5.45
C ARG A 121 0.12 -11.10 4.67
N ARG A 122 0.17 -12.06 3.74
CA ARG A 122 -0.91 -12.49 2.82
C ARG A 122 -1.17 -11.59 1.61
N GLU A 123 -0.37 -10.55 1.40
CA GLU A 123 -0.44 -9.73 0.19
C GLU A 123 0.49 -10.27 -0.89
N ALA A 124 0.01 -10.33 -2.14
CA ALA A 124 0.78 -10.71 -3.31
C ALA A 124 0.67 -9.60 -4.35
N PHE A 125 1.78 -9.24 -4.97
CA PHE A 125 1.78 -8.28 -6.06
C PHE A 125 1.53 -9.04 -7.35
N ARG A 126 0.48 -8.66 -8.09
CA ARG A 126 0.09 -9.33 -9.33
C ARG A 126 0.17 -8.39 -10.52
N VAL A 127 0.64 -8.93 -11.63
CA VAL A 127 0.74 -8.29 -12.93
C VAL A 127 -0.14 -9.07 -13.89
N ARG A 128 -1.08 -8.37 -14.52
CA ARG A 128 -1.91 -8.90 -15.60
C ARG A 128 -1.30 -8.55 -16.95
N THR A 129 -1.34 -9.48 -17.87
CA THR A 129 -1.00 -9.30 -19.30
C THR A 129 -2.15 -9.87 -20.13
N PRO A 130 -2.22 -9.63 -21.44
CA PRO A 130 -3.25 -10.26 -22.28
C PRO A 130 -3.22 -11.79 -22.29
N CYS A 131 -2.07 -12.41 -22.00
CA CYS A 131 -1.92 -13.88 -22.05
C CYS A 131 -2.03 -14.55 -20.68
N ALA A 132 -1.65 -13.84 -19.61
CA ALA A 132 -1.51 -14.43 -18.28
C ALA A 132 -1.62 -13.40 -17.15
N THR A 133 -2.03 -13.88 -15.97
CA THR A 133 -1.85 -13.19 -14.69
C THR A 133 -0.73 -13.87 -13.92
N CYS A 134 0.27 -13.11 -13.53
CA CYS A 134 1.39 -13.59 -12.71
C CYS A 134 1.46 -12.82 -11.40
N GLY A 135 2.02 -13.44 -10.37
CA GLY A 135 2.20 -12.74 -9.10
C GLY A 135 3.17 -13.43 -8.18
N ALA A 136 3.70 -12.64 -7.26
CA ALA A 136 4.68 -13.13 -6.31
C ALA A 136 4.70 -12.30 -5.03
N ARG A 137 5.50 -12.79 -4.08
CA ARG A 137 5.72 -12.12 -2.82
C ARG A 137 7.21 -12.04 -2.51
N GLY A 138 7.75 -10.82 -2.44
CA GLY A 138 9.16 -10.60 -2.11
C GLY A 138 10.09 -11.28 -3.12
N THR A 139 9.86 -11.00 -4.40
CA THR A 139 10.50 -11.68 -5.54
C THR A 139 10.92 -10.61 -6.53
N ASP A 140 12.04 -10.83 -7.19
CA ASP A 140 12.48 -10.03 -8.33
C ASP A 140 12.23 -10.81 -9.61
N TRP A 141 11.49 -10.23 -10.54
CA TRP A 141 11.19 -10.87 -11.80
C TRP A 141 10.98 -9.85 -12.93
N SER A 142 11.15 -10.32 -14.16
CA SER A 142 10.76 -9.62 -15.38
C SER A 142 9.47 -10.23 -15.92
N THR A 143 8.56 -9.37 -16.38
CA THR A 143 7.42 -9.76 -17.21
C THR A 143 7.53 -8.98 -18.52
N LYS A 144 7.64 -9.71 -19.63
CA LYS A 144 7.66 -9.16 -20.99
C LYS A 144 6.47 -9.69 -21.77
N THR A 145 5.81 -8.85 -22.56
CA THR A 145 4.73 -9.28 -23.46
C THR A 145 4.73 -8.46 -24.74
N ASP A 146 4.23 -9.06 -25.82
CA ASP A 146 3.91 -8.41 -27.09
C ASP A 146 2.38 -8.42 -27.38
N GLY A 147 1.58 -8.71 -26.35
CA GLY A 147 0.13 -8.91 -26.43
C GLY A 147 -0.32 -10.26 -26.98
N LYS A 148 0.59 -11.06 -27.56
CA LYS A 148 0.32 -12.43 -28.06
C LYS A 148 1.05 -13.51 -27.26
N VAL A 149 2.21 -13.15 -26.72
CA VAL A 149 3.09 -13.98 -25.92
C VAL A 149 3.49 -13.20 -24.68
N THR A 150 3.56 -13.87 -23.55
CA THR A 150 4.09 -13.35 -22.29
C THR A 150 5.23 -14.24 -21.81
N ASP A 151 6.39 -13.63 -21.58
CA ASP A 151 7.58 -14.26 -21.00
C ASP A 151 7.79 -13.75 -19.57
N ILE A 152 7.91 -14.68 -18.62
CA ILE A 152 8.12 -14.36 -17.20
C ILE A 152 9.42 -14.98 -16.75
N ALA A 153 10.40 -14.14 -16.38
CA ALA A 153 11.74 -14.56 -15.95
C ALA A 153 11.98 -14.22 -14.48
N VAL A 154 12.34 -15.20 -13.65
CA VAL A 154 12.45 -15.04 -12.20
C VAL A 154 13.91 -15.01 -11.75
N LEU A 155 14.30 -13.96 -11.02
CA LEU A 155 15.66 -13.76 -10.55
C LEU A 155 15.83 -14.07 -9.06
N SER A 156 14.79 -13.88 -8.26
CA SER A 156 14.80 -14.24 -6.85
C SER A 156 13.42 -14.73 -6.42
N GLY A 157 13.35 -15.63 -5.44
CA GLY A 157 12.08 -16.17 -4.97
C GLY A 157 11.36 -17.08 -5.98
N LYS A 158 10.04 -16.91 -6.10
CA LYS A 158 9.17 -17.71 -6.97
C LYS A 158 7.93 -16.91 -7.39
N VAL A 159 7.50 -17.10 -8.63
CA VAL A 159 6.31 -16.44 -9.21
C VAL A 159 5.28 -17.51 -9.56
N PHE A 160 4.02 -17.30 -9.22
CA PHE A 160 2.93 -18.11 -9.77
C PHE A 160 2.42 -17.48 -11.05
N VAL A 161 1.99 -18.32 -11.99
CA VAL A 161 1.47 -17.88 -13.28
C VAL A 161 0.22 -18.67 -13.63
N ARG A 162 -0.80 -17.96 -14.11
CA ARG A 162 -2.06 -18.51 -14.58
C ARG A 162 -2.35 -17.94 -15.96
N GLY A 163 -2.74 -18.78 -16.91
CA GLY A 163 -3.18 -18.33 -18.23
C GLY A 163 -4.51 -17.58 -18.17
N ILE A 164 -4.82 -16.80 -19.20
CA ILE A 164 -6.11 -16.13 -19.36
C ILE A 164 -6.86 -16.79 -20.52
N LYS A 165 -8.16 -17.07 -20.33
CA LYS A 165 -9.04 -17.66 -21.34
C LYS A 165 -9.57 -16.59 -22.31
N VAL A 166 -10.23 -17.04 -23.38
CA VAL A 166 -10.81 -16.16 -24.41
C VAL A 166 -11.83 -15.17 -23.83
N ASP A 167 -12.58 -15.58 -22.81
CA ASP A 167 -13.56 -14.76 -22.09
C ASP A 167 -12.93 -13.74 -21.11
N GLY A 168 -11.60 -13.69 -21.02
CA GLY A 168 -10.87 -12.82 -20.09
C GLY A 168 -10.78 -13.35 -18.66
N SER A 169 -11.33 -14.53 -18.37
CA SER A 169 -11.23 -15.18 -17.06
C SER A 169 -9.86 -15.82 -16.85
N VAL A 170 -9.38 -15.81 -15.61
CA VAL A 170 -8.09 -16.41 -15.23
C VAL A 170 -8.27 -17.91 -15.03
N MET A 171 -7.40 -18.71 -15.64
CA MET A 171 -7.39 -20.16 -15.47
C MET A 171 -7.10 -20.54 -14.00
N GLU A 172 -7.72 -21.62 -13.53
CA GLU A 172 -7.57 -22.07 -12.14
C GLU A 172 -6.18 -22.63 -11.85
N LYS A 173 -5.60 -23.34 -12.82
CA LYS A 173 -4.33 -24.04 -12.67
C LYS A 173 -3.16 -23.05 -12.56
N GLU A 174 -2.44 -23.13 -11.44
CA GLU A 174 -1.23 -22.38 -11.20
C GLU A 174 0.02 -23.11 -11.67
N PHE A 175 0.92 -22.36 -12.29
CA PHE A 175 2.24 -22.82 -12.68
C PHE A 175 3.29 -21.95 -12.00
N TRP A 176 4.11 -22.57 -11.17
CA TRP A 176 5.18 -21.87 -10.47
C TRP A 176 6.41 -21.77 -11.35
N VAL A 177 7.12 -20.64 -11.26
CA VAL A 177 8.43 -20.38 -11.86
C VAL A 177 9.41 -20.06 -10.74
N LYS A 178 10.54 -20.75 -10.71
CA LYS A 178 11.59 -20.61 -9.68
C LYS A 178 12.70 -19.68 -10.18
N LYS A 179 13.48 -19.15 -9.24
CA LYS A 179 14.72 -18.40 -9.55
C LYS A 179 15.58 -19.11 -10.61
N GLY A 180 16.07 -18.33 -11.58
CA GLY A 180 16.94 -18.79 -12.67
C GLY A 180 16.18 -19.39 -13.85
N PHE A 181 14.86 -19.42 -13.79
CA PHE A 181 14.01 -19.96 -14.85
C PHE A 181 13.06 -18.90 -15.39
N GLU A 182 12.66 -19.11 -16.64
CA GLU A 182 11.59 -18.41 -17.29
C GLU A 182 10.49 -19.36 -17.77
N ARG A 183 9.32 -18.78 -18.04
CA ARG A 183 8.17 -19.50 -18.57
C ARG A 183 7.47 -18.63 -19.59
N ARG A 184 7.26 -19.21 -20.77
CA ARG A 184 6.57 -18.60 -21.90
C ARG A 184 5.11 -19.03 -21.96
N ILE A 185 4.23 -18.10 -22.32
CA ILE A 185 2.79 -18.32 -22.42
C ILE A 185 2.28 -17.63 -23.66
N LYS A 186 1.56 -18.36 -24.51
CA LYS A 186 0.82 -17.76 -25.63
C LYS A 186 -0.59 -17.40 -25.18
N ARG A 187 -1.17 -16.42 -25.86
CA ARG A 187 -2.53 -15.95 -25.59
C ARG A 187 -3.53 -17.11 -25.65
N PHE A 188 -4.36 -17.22 -24.62
CA PHE A 188 -5.39 -18.26 -24.49
C PHE A 188 -4.88 -19.70 -24.29
N GLU A 189 -3.57 -19.88 -24.09
CA GLU A 189 -2.97 -21.17 -23.84
C GLU A 189 -2.57 -21.34 -22.36
N HIS A 190 -2.30 -22.59 -21.97
CA HIS A 190 -1.67 -22.86 -20.68
C HIS A 190 -0.21 -22.41 -20.68
N PRO A 191 0.34 -22.05 -19.50
CA PRO A 191 1.76 -21.77 -19.37
C PRO A 191 2.65 -22.92 -19.88
N GLY A 192 3.56 -22.61 -20.81
CA GLY A 192 4.48 -23.54 -21.48
C GLY A 192 5.51 -24.16 -20.55
N ALA A 193 6.56 -24.81 -21.05
CA ALA A 193 7.57 -25.43 -20.18
C ALA A 193 8.37 -24.38 -19.36
N MET A 194 8.97 -24.83 -18.25
CA MET A 194 9.92 -24.00 -17.50
C MET A 194 11.31 -24.18 -18.11
N GLU A 195 11.90 -23.10 -18.57
CA GLU A 195 13.20 -23.08 -19.25
C GLU A 195 14.22 -22.27 -18.45
N LYS A 196 15.52 -22.57 -18.59
CA LYS A 196 16.55 -21.77 -17.93
C LYS A 196 16.66 -20.42 -18.63
N ILE A 197 16.80 -19.35 -17.84
CA ILE A 197 17.06 -18.01 -18.39
C ILE A 197 18.44 -18.04 -19.05
N SER A 198 18.56 -17.51 -20.27
CA SER A 198 19.86 -17.34 -20.91
C SER A 198 20.78 -16.40 -20.12
N GLU A 199 22.07 -16.65 -20.12
CA GLU A 199 23.04 -15.86 -19.33
C GLU A 199 23.03 -14.38 -19.70
N ALA A 200 22.89 -14.06 -20.99
CA ALA A 200 22.76 -12.70 -21.48
C ALA A 200 21.50 -12.00 -20.94
N ARG A 201 20.36 -12.70 -20.91
CA ARG A 201 19.11 -12.15 -20.37
C ARG A 201 19.19 -12.00 -18.85
N LEU A 202 19.75 -12.98 -18.15
CA LEU A 202 19.91 -12.95 -16.70
C LEU A 202 20.80 -11.76 -16.28
N SER A 203 21.97 -11.61 -16.89
CA SER A 203 22.90 -10.51 -16.59
C SER A 203 22.30 -9.13 -16.89
N ALA A 204 21.54 -8.98 -17.98
CA ALA A 204 20.84 -7.74 -18.31
C ALA A 204 19.80 -7.36 -17.25
N ILE A 205 18.97 -8.33 -16.82
CA ILE A 205 17.95 -8.07 -15.82
C ILE A 205 18.58 -7.81 -14.43
N GLU A 206 19.65 -8.52 -14.08
CA GLU A 206 20.40 -8.27 -12.84
C GLU A 206 21.00 -6.86 -12.80
N LYS A 207 21.55 -6.38 -13.92
CA LYS A 207 22.07 -5.01 -14.03
C LYS A 207 20.97 -3.99 -13.80
N ASP A 208 19.80 -4.20 -14.41
CA ASP A 208 18.65 -3.33 -14.22
C ASP A 208 18.19 -3.29 -12.75
N ILE A 209 18.07 -4.45 -12.08
CA ILE A 209 17.65 -4.51 -10.66
C ILE A 209 18.68 -3.88 -9.73
N LYS A 210 19.98 -4.09 -9.97
CA LYS A 210 21.05 -3.44 -9.19
C LYS A 210 21.03 -1.91 -9.34
N GLY A 211 20.56 -1.41 -10.49
CA GLY A 211 20.39 0.02 -10.76
C GLY A 211 19.25 0.69 -9.98
N LEU A 212 18.25 -0.07 -9.52
CA LEU A 212 17.07 0.51 -8.87
C LEU A 212 17.41 1.21 -7.54
N PRO A 213 16.77 2.36 -7.24
CA PRO A 213 17.11 3.19 -6.09
C PRO A 213 16.87 2.49 -4.75
N GLY A 214 15.86 1.60 -4.68
CA GLY A 214 15.56 0.79 -3.50
C GLY A 214 16.68 -0.20 -3.14
N THR A 215 17.42 -0.70 -4.13
CA THR A 215 18.47 -1.71 -3.96
C THR A 215 19.62 -1.15 -3.13
N LYS A 216 20.05 0.08 -3.38
CA LYS A 216 21.14 0.74 -2.62
C LYS A 216 20.81 0.91 -1.14
N ARG A 217 19.56 1.23 -0.80
CA ARG A 217 19.10 1.36 0.60
C ARG A 217 19.00 0.00 1.31
N VAL A 218 18.57 -1.04 0.60
CA VAL A 218 18.47 -2.40 1.15
C VAL A 218 19.85 -3.01 1.36
N LEU A 219 20.74 -2.93 0.36
CA LEU A 219 22.12 -3.41 0.44
C LEU A 219 22.87 -2.75 1.61
N ARG A 220 22.77 -1.42 1.76
CA ARG A 220 23.37 -0.69 2.90
C ARG A 220 22.84 -1.14 4.27
N ARG A 221 21.64 -1.73 4.32
CA ARG A 221 20.98 -2.18 5.56
C ARG A 221 21.23 -3.66 5.84
N GLU A 222 21.37 -4.50 4.82
CA GLU A 222 21.77 -5.92 4.95
C GLU A 222 23.27 -6.08 5.22
N GLN A 223 24.11 -5.20 4.67
CA GLN A 223 25.55 -5.17 4.97
C GLN A 223 25.89 -4.55 6.34
N ARG A 224 24.89 -4.07 7.10
CA ARG A 224 25.12 -3.76 8.52
C ARG A 224 25.12 -5.07 9.29
N PRO A 225 26.26 -5.50 9.86
CA PRO A 225 26.25 -6.65 10.75
C PRO A 225 25.21 -6.41 11.84
N SER A 226 24.35 -7.41 12.04
CA SER A 226 23.30 -7.38 13.06
C SER A 226 23.93 -7.27 14.44
N GLY A 227 24.05 -6.04 14.96
CA GLY A 227 24.60 -5.81 16.29
C GLY A 227 25.17 -4.42 16.57
N VAL A 228 25.36 -3.53 15.59
CA VAL A 228 26.00 -2.23 15.85
C VAL A 228 25.00 -1.06 15.68
N PRO A 229 24.74 -0.24 16.71
CA PRO A 229 23.94 0.96 16.56
C PRO A 229 24.64 1.97 15.65
N ALA A 230 23.84 2.68 14.86
CA ALA A 230 24.30 3.51 13.75
C ALA A 230 25.11 4.72 14.24
N ILE A 231 26.43 4.65 14.10
CA ILE A 231 27.27 5.85 14.01
C ILE A 231 27.11 6.40 12.59
N ALA A 232 26.67 7.66 12.48
CA ALA A 232 26.53 8.35 11.20
C ALA A 232 27.92 8.67 10.62
N PRO A 233 28.17 8.49 9.31
CA PRO A 233 29.36 9.03 8.68
C PRO A 233 29.16 10.51 8.32
N ASP A 234 30.24 11.27 8.52
CA ASP A 234 30.46 12.66 8.18
C ASP A 234 29.94 13.08 6.79
N LEU A 235 29.50 14.34 6.71
CA LEU A 235 29.29 15.10 5.47
C LEU A 235 30.16 16.37 5.54
N PRO A 236 30.61 16.90 4.39
CA PRO A 236 31.86 17.66 4.26
C PRO A 236 31.76 19.12 4.70
N ASP A 237 32.96 19.69 4.88
CA ASP A 237 33.31 21.03 5.33
C ASP A 237 32.30 22.14 4.98
N ARG A 238 31.79 22.79 6.03
CA ARG A 238 31.25 24.15 5.92
C ARG A 238 31.76 25.05 7.04
N LYS A 239 32.70 25.90 6.63
CA LYS A 239 33.17 27.18 7.22
C LYS A 239 33.21 27.24 8.74
N VAL A 240 34.45 27.11 9.23
CA VAL A 240 34.85 27.40 10.61
C VAL A 240 34.44 28.83 10.98
N ILE A 241 33.38 28.96 11.78
CA ILE A 241 33.17 30.12 12.65
C ILE A 241 33.73 29.70 14.01
N LYS A 242 34.90 30.25 14.38
CA LYS A 242 35.59 29.95 15.64
C LYS A 242 34.84 30.61 16.81
N ALA A 243 33.72 30.03 17.24
CA ALA A 243 33.15 30.31 18.56
C ALA A 243 33.94 29.55 19.63
N GLY A 244 34.28 30.21 20.73
CA GLY A 244 35.16 29.69 21.79
C GLY A 244 34.57 28.49 22.56
N PRO A 245 35.39 27.74 23.32
CA PRO A 245 34.97 26.52 24.03
C PRO A 245 33.85 26.70 25.07
N ARG A 246 33.69 27.91 25.63
CA ARG A 246 32.63 28.25 26.60
C ARG A 246 31.27 28.49 25.92
N GLU A 247 31.26 29.28 24.85
CA GLU A 247 30.06 29.62 24.06
C GLU A 247 29.44 28.36 23.40
N LYS A 248 30.28 27.41 22.96
CA LYS A 248 29.82 26.10 22.46
C LYS A 248 29.14 25.25 23.54
N ARG A 249 29.58 25.32 24.81
CA ARG A 249 28.98 24.56 25.91
C ARG A 249 27.61 25.10 26.28
N GLU A 250 27.43 26.42 26.26
CA GLU A 250 26.15 27.08 26.49
C GLU A 250 25.14 26.75 25.39
N ILE A 251 25.53 26.81 24.12
CA ILE A 251 24.66 26.44 22.99
C ILE A 251 24.26 24.95 23.04
N ILE A 252 25.16 24.06 23.51
CA ILE A 252 24.86 22.63 23.67
C ILE A 252 23.91 22.40 24.86
N ALA A 253 24.09 23.12 25.97
CA ALA A 253 23.21 23.04 27.12
C ALA A 253 21.79 23.53 26.79
N GLU A 254 21.67 24.70 26.15
CA GLU A 254 20.40 25.29 25.71
C GLU A 254 19.65 24.38 24.73
N LYS A 255 20.37 23.73 23.81
CA LYS A 255 19.77 22.76 22.88
C LYS A 255 19.30 21.48 23.58
N ARG A 256 19.99 21.04 24.63
CA ARG A 256 19.59 19.87 25.43
C ARG A 256 18.35 20.17 26.25
N GLU A 257 18.27 21.35 26.85
CA GLU A 257 17.10 21.82 27.60
C GLU A 257 15.85 21.96 26.70
N LYS A 258 16.00 22.58 25.52
CA LYS A 258 14.92 22.66 24.53
C LYS A 258 14.48 21.28 24.00
N ALA A 259 15.38 20.30 24.00
CA ALA A 259 15.05 18.93 23.62
C ALA A 259 14.29 18.20 24.73
N THR A 260 14.66 18.40 26.00
CA THR A 260 13.94 17.80 27.15
C THR A 260 12.53 18.37 27.27
N GLU A 261 12.34 19.69 27.11
CA GLU A 261 11.01 20.30 27.12
C GLU A 261 10.10 19.79 25.98
N ARG A 262 10.67 19.59 24.79
CA ARG A 262 9.91 19.02 23.64
C ARG A 262 9.51 17.57 23.92
N MET A 263 10.38 16.79 24.54
CA MET A 263 10.11 15.40 24.90
C MET A 263 8.98 15.32 25.94
N GLU A 264 9.02 16.18 26.96
CA GLU A 264 8.00 16.25 28.01
C GLU A 264 6.63 16.65 27.45
N LYS A 265 6.59 17.61 26.51
CA LYS A 265 5.34 17.97 25.81
C LYS A 265 4.77 16.82 24.97
N ILE A 266 5.62 15.99 24.36
CA ILE A 266 5.19 14.82 23.59
C ILE A 266 4.65 13.74 24.52
N MET A 267 5.37 13.45 25.61
CA MET A 267 4.94 12.47 26.61
C MET A 267 3.64 12.88 27.29
N GLY A 268 3.49 14.15 27.70
CA GLY A 268 2.24 14.65 28.26
C GLY A 268 1.07 14.60 27.29
N ARG A 269 1.31 14.69 25.97
CA ARG A 269 0.28 14.49 24.94
C ARG A 269 -0.10 13.02 24.78
N GLN A 270 0.85 12.10 24.94
CA GLN A 270 0.59 10.65 24.94
C GLN A 270 -0.22 10.22 26.17
N GLU A 271 0.13 10.68 27.38
CA GLU A 271 -0.64 10.36 28.59
C GLU A 271 -2.08 10.88 28.53
N ARG A 272 -2.30 12.07 27.97
CA ARG A 272 -3.67 12.60 27.77
C ARG A 272 -4.46 11.75 26.79
N MET A 273 -3.81 11.25 25.74
CA MET A 273 -4.42 10.34 24.77
C MET A 273 -4.79 9.01 25.41
N GLU A 274 -3.90 8.45 26.23
CA GLU A 274 -4.12 7.20 26.95
C GLU A 274 -5.28 7.30 27.95
N LYS A 275 -5.34 8.37 28.76
CA LYS A 275 -6.48 8.65 29.64
C LYS A 275 -7.80 8.86 28.89
N THR A 276 -7.74 9.33 27.64
CA THR A 276 -8.93 9.51 26.80
C THR A 276 -9.43 8.16 26.25
N ILE A 277 -8.49 7.28 25.85
CA ILE A 277 -8.80 5.92 25.43
C ILE A 277 -9.42 5.14 26.60
N GLU A 278 -8.80 5.19 27.78
CA GLU A 278 -9.29 4.50 28.98
C GLU A 278 -10.70 4.96 29.39
N ARG A 279 -10.98 6.28 29.33
CA ARG A 279 -12.34 6.81 29.53
C ARG A 279 -13.32 6.32 28.49
N SER A 280 -12.91 6.21 27.22
CA SER A 280 -13.77 5.73 26.14
C SER A 280 -14.11 4.24 26.29
N ASP A 281 -13.15 3.44 26.76
CA ASP A 281 -13.34 2.01 27.01
C ASP A 281 -14.24 1.77 28.22
N ALA A 282 -14.07 2.54 29.31
CA ALA A 282 -14.95 2.47 30.48
C ALA A 282 -16.41 2.84 30.14
N ILE A 283 -16.63 3.83 29.27
CA ILE A 283 -17.98 4.16 28.77
C ILE A 283 -18.53 3.00 27.95
N ARG A 284 -17.71 2.41 27.08
CA ARG A 284 -18.11 1.28 26.22
C ARG A 284 -18.54 0.06 27.04
N GLU A 285 -17.85 -0.25 28.13
CA GLU A 285 -18.23 -1.34 29.05
C GLU A 285 -19.56 -1.08 29.75
N ARG A 286 -19.75 0.09 30.38
CA ARG A 286 -21.05 0.45 30.99
C ARG A 286 -22.22 0.38 30.00
N THR A 287 -21.95 0.71 28.74
CA THR A 287 -22.98 0.65 27.69
C THR A 287 -23.34 -0.80 27.35
N LYS A 288 -22.37 -1.71 27.32
CA LYS A 288 -22.61 -3.15 27.10
C LYS A 288 -23.46 -3.74 28.23
N ASP A 289 -23.16 -3.38 29.48
CA ASP A 289 -23.88 -3.86 30.65
C ASP A 289 -25.35 -3.39 30.64
N ASN A 290 -25.59 -2.11 30.34
CA ASN A 290 -26.93 -1.56 30.19
C ASN A 290 -27.75 -2.25 29.07
N VAL A 291 -27.10 -2.64 27.97
CA VAL A 291 -27.75 -3.37 26.87
C VAL A 291 -28.09 -4.80 27.28
N LEU A 292 -27.21 -5.46 28.02
CA LEU A 292 -27.44 -6.81 28.55
C LEU A 292 -28.60 -6.83 29.56
N GLU A 293 -28.65 -5.87 30.48
CA GLU A 293 -29.77 -5.74 31.43
C GLU A 293 -31.11 -5.49 30.73
N ARG A 294 -31.14 -4.61 29.72
CA ARG A 294 -32.37 -4.37 28.94
C ARG A 294 -32.86 -5.63 28.22
N ARG A 295 -31.96 -6.42 27.64
CA ARG A 295 -32.30 -7.70 27.01
C ARG A 295 -32.88 -8.70 28.01
N ALA A 296 -32.25 -8.82 29.19
CA ALA A 296 -32.74 -9.69 30.25
C ALA A 296 -34.15 -9.29 30.73
N TYR A 297 -34.42 -8.00 30.85
CA TYR A 297 -35.75 -7.48 31.22
C TYR A 297 -36.80 -7.77 30.15
N GLU A 298 -36.48 -7.56 28.87
CA GLU A 298 -37.39 -7.87 27.77
C GLU A 298 -37.72 -9.36 27.68
N ASP A 299 -36.74 -10.23 27.91
CA ASP A 299 -36.95 -11.68 27.95
C ASP A 299 -37.85 -12.10 29.12
N LEU A 300 -37.65 -11.54 30.31
CA LEU A 300 -38.54 -11.75 31.45
C LEU A 300 -39.97 -11.28 31.15
N ARG A 301 -40.11 -10.11 30.55
CA ARG A 301 -41.41 -9.56 30.14
C ARG A 301 -42.10 -10.46 29.13
N ARG A 302 -41.37 -10.97 28.12
CA ARG A 302 -41.88 -11.92 27.14
C ARG A 302 -42.35 -13.22 27.80
N ARG A 303 -41.59 -13.77 28.75
CA ARG A 303 -41.97 -14.97 29.50
C ARG A 303 -43.23 -14.76 30.33
N ARG A 304 -43.40 -13.59 30.94
CA ARG A 304 -44.62 -13.24 31.70
C ARG A 304 -45.85 -13.11 30.81
N LEU A 305 -45.70 -12.46 29.65
CA LEU A 305 -46.77 -12.32 28.67
C LEU A 305 -47.21 -13.65 28.05
N ARG A 306 -46.28 -14.60 27.88
CA ARG A 306 -46.63 -15.97 27.43
C ARG A 306 -47.50 -16.68 28.46
N ARG A 307 -47.11 -16.69 29.73
CA ARG A 307 -47.92 -17.30 30.81
C ARG A 307 -49.33 -16.74 30.89
N LEU A 308 -49.48 -15.42 30.84
CA LEU A 308 -50.81 -14.77 30.87
C LEU A 308 -51.68 -15.13 29.65
N ARG A 309 -51.06 -15.42 28.50
CA ARG A 309 -51.78 -15.86 27.30
C ARG A 309 -52.21 -17.32 27.42
N ASP A 310 -51.39 -18.15 28.04
CA ASP A 310 -51.72 -19.56 28.29
C ASP A 310 -52.82 -19.68 29.37
N ASP A 311 -52.82 -18.80 30.39
CA ASP A 311 -53.86 -18.74 31.44
C ASP A 311 -55.22 -18.23 30.94
N THR A 312 -55.27 -17.53 29.80
CA THR A 312 -56.52 -17.02 29.19
C THR A 312 -57.10 -17.94 28.11
N ALA A 313 -56.38 -19.01 27.77
CA ALA A 313 -56.77 -20.01 26.77
C ALA A 313 -57.35 -21.30 27.38
N ASN A 314 -57.39 -21.41 28.71
CA ASN A 314 -58.09 -22.44 29.48
C ASN A 314 -59.35 -21.86 30.12
#